data_AF-A0A851GE77-F1
#
_entry.id   AF-A0A851GE77-F1
#
_cell.length_a   1.000
_cell.length_b   1.000
_cell.length_c   1.000
_cell.angle_alpha   90.00
_cell.angle_beta   90.00
_cell.angle_gamma   90.00
#
_symmetry.space_group_name_H-M   'P 1'
#
loop_
_entity.id
_entity.type
_entity.pdbx_description
1 polymer ?
#
loop_
_entity_poly.entity_id
_entity_poly.type
_entity_poly.pdbx_seq_one_letter_code
_entity_poly.pdbx_strand_id
1 'polypeptide(L)'
;MKSIQDIRRQNINDIIDRDFNGVQTRLAEKLGTQANLVNRWARGQKVVGDTVARKIEKAANKPSNWLDVDHSLSAVAIPQEEITASDIGQLAAHNLEAWMQNNRDLSSQGKLSKASGVAQATINRMLNNEVSVSISTLEAIASAFGRRGYELLIHPRDPATIHYDRARYALLPESEKSKIESYVDFVIVQNGKSQE
;
A
#
# COMPACT_ATOMS: atom_id res chain seq x y z
N MET A 1 23.32 5.91 10.58
CA MET A 1 23.54 6.26 9.16
C MET A 1 23.73 4.94 8.41
N LYS A 2 22.81 4.56 7.51
CA LYS A 2 22.94 3.31 6.74
C LYS A 2 24.01 3.47 5.66
N SER A 3 24.76 2.42 5.37
CA SER A 3 25.67 2.40 4.21
C SER A 3 24.85 2.40 2.91
N ILE A 4 25.41 2.96 1.84
CA ILE A 4 24.81 2.87 0.49
C ILE A 4 24.54 1.40 0.08
N GLN A 5 25.36 0.46 0.57
CA GLN A 5 25.16 -0.97 0.33
C GLN A 5 23.94 -1.52 1.07
N ASP A 6 23.70 -1.06 2.30
CA ASP A 6 22.51 -1.44 3.05
C ASP A 6 21.24 -0.84 2.46
N ILE A 7 21.32 0.41 1.98
CA ILE A 7 20.22 1.10 1.28
C ILE A 7 19.86 0.35 0.00
N ARG A 8 20.84 0.05 -0.86
CA ARG A 8 20.64 -0.74 -2.07
C ARG A 8 20.05 -2.11 -1.78
N ARG A 9 20.55 -2.82 -0.77
CA ARG A 9 20.00 -4.12 -0.37
C ARG A 9 18.54 -4.01 0.03
N GLN A 10 18.20 -3.03 0.87
CA GLN A 10 16.81 -2.81 1.29
C GLN A 10 15.92 -2.54 0.08
N ASN A 11 16.33 -1.59 -0.77
CA ASN A 11 15.58 -1.19 -1.95
C ASN A 11 15.43 -2.33 -2.97
N ILE A 12 16.40 -3.24 -3.07
CA ILE A 12 16.29 -4.44 -3.91
C ILE A 12 15.23 -5.41 -3.36
N ASN A 13 15.18 -5.62 -2.03
CA ASN A 13 14.13 -6.44 -1.43
C ASN A 13 12.76 -5.80 -1.67
N ASP A 14 12.65 -4.48 -1.51
CA ASP A 14 11.41 -3.75 -1.79
C ASP A 14 10.98 -3.89 -3.26
N ILE A 15 11.92 -3.81 -4.22
CA ILE A 15 11.63 -4.07 -5.64
C ILE A 15 11.16 -5.51 -5.84
N ILE A 16 11.85 -6.50 -5.28
CA ILE A 16 11.49 -7.92 -5.43
C ILE A 16 10.07 -8.16 -4.91
N ASP A 17 9.74 -7.59 -3.75
CA ASP A 17 8.46 -7.78 -3.09
C ASP A 17 7.32 -7.05 -3.84
N ARG A 18 7.53 -5.77 -4.20
CA ARG A 18 6.51 -4.90 -4.82
C ARG A 18 6.36 -5.10 -6.31
N ASP A 19 7.47 -5.04 -7.06
CA ASP A 19 7.45 -5.05 -8.53
C ASP A 19 7.48 -6.49 -9.09
N PHE A 20 7.92 -7.47 -8.30
CA PHE A 20 8.11 -8.87 -8.74
C PHE A 20 7.38 -9.91 -7.86
N ASN A 21 6.44 -9.47 -7.02
CA ASN A 21 5.58 -10.32 -6.16
C ASN A 21 6.34 -11.23 -5.19
N GLY A 22 7.49 -10.80 -4.70
CA GLY A 22 8.37 -11.59 -3.84
C GLY A 22 9.15 -12.70 -4.57
N VAL A 23 9.03 -12.77 -5.90
CA VAL A 23 9.63 -13.84 -6.71
C VAL A 23 10.92 -13.37 -7.36
N GLN A 24 12.05 -13.70 -6.72
CA GLN A 24 13.40 -13.32 -7.16
C GLN A 24 13.74 -13.78 -8.59
N THR A 25 13.20 -14.93 -9.03
CA THR A 25 13.40 -15.46 -10.39
C THR A 25 12.87 -14.52 -11.47
N ARG A 26 11.78 -13.80 -11.22
CA ARG A 26 11.21 -12.86 -12.20
C ARG A 26 12.09 -11.63 -12.42
N LEU A 27 12.67 -11.10 -11.34
CA LEU A 27 13.67 -10.03 -11.44
C LEU A 27 14.91 -10.53 -12.18
N ALA A 28 15.34 -11.76 -11.92
CA ALA A 28 16.48 -12.37 -12.58
C ALA A 28 16.27 -12.54 -14.09
N GLU A 29 15.09 -13.02 -14.50
CA GLU A 29 14.69 -13.13 -15.92
C GLU A 29 14.73 -11.76 -16.62
N LYS A 30 14.16 -10.73 -16.00
CA LYS A 30 14.14 -9.37 -16.58
C LYS A 30 15.54 -8.73 -16.66
N LEU A 31 16.45 -9.13 -15.78
CA LEU A 31 17.86 -8.73 -15.79
C LEU A 31 18.73 -9.55 -16.74
N GLY A 32 18.22 -10.66 -17.30
CA GLY A 32 19.03 -11.62 -18.04
C GLY A 32 20.14 -12.24 -17.19
N THR A 33 19.88 -12.50 -15.90
CA THR A 33 20.86 -13.03 -14.96
C THR A 33 20.34 -14.24 -14.17
N GLN A 34 21.22 -14.89 -13.41
CA GLN A 34 20.84 -16.05 -12.60
C GLN A 34 20.13 -15.63 -11.31
N ALA A 35 19.06 -16.35 -10.95
CA ALA A 35 18.29 -16.08 -9.72
C ALA A 35 19.14 -16.16 -8.44
N ASN A 36 20.16 -17.03 -8.42
CA ASN A 36 21.10 -17.12 -7.31
C ASN A 36 21.88 -15.81 -7.09
N LEU A 37 22.19 -15.08 -8.17
CA LEU A 37 22.87 -13.79 -8.07
C LEU A 37 21.99 -12.73 -7.41
N VAL A 38 20.70 -12.68 -7.79
CA VAL A 38 19.69 -11.81 -7.17
C VAL A 38 19.51 -12.15 -5.69
N ASN A 39 19.46 -13.44 -5.34
CA ASN A 39 19.38 -13.89 -3.94
C ASN A 39 20.57 -13.39 -3.11
N ARG A 40 21.79 -13.50 -3.65
CA ARG A 40 23.00 -13.03 -2.98
C ARG A 40 23.00 -11.52 -2.75
N TRP A 41 22.46 -10.73 -3.68
CA TRP A 41 22.26 -9.29 -3.48
C TRP A 41 21.22 -9.00 -2.39
N ALA A 42 20.04 -9.64 -2.48
CA ALA A 42 18.95 -9.47 -1.53
C ALA A 42 19.35 -9.82 -0.08
N ARG A 43 20.16 -10.87 0.10
CA ARG A 43 20.69 -11.28 1.42
C ARG A 43 21.92 -10.49 1.88
N GLY A 44 22.48 -9.62 1.05
CA GLY A 44 23.72 -8.90 1.33
C GLY A 44 24.99 -9.76 1.30
N GLN A 45 24.92 -10.97 0.74
CA GLN A 45 26.08 -11.86 0.54
C GLN A 45 26.95 -11.44 -0.66
N LYS A 46 26.46 -10.51 -1.47
CA LYS A 46 27.21 -9.85 -2.54
C LYS A 46 26.84 -8.37 -2.59
N VAL A 47 27.87 -7.54 -2.62
CA VAL A 47 27.80 -6.09 -2.74
C VAL A 47 27.26 -5.68 -4.12
N VAL A 48 26.43 -4.64 -4.16
CA VAL A 48 25.86 -4.09 -5.40
C VAL A 48 26.63 -2.83 -5.76
N GLY A 49 27.41 -2.93 -6.83
CA GLY A 49 28.12 -1.78 -7.41
C GLY A 49 27.23 -0.95 -8.33
N ASP A 50 27.72 0.22 -8.74
CA ASP A 50 26.93 1.23 -9.44
C ASP A 50 26.37 0.74 -10.78
N THR A 51 27.18 0.04 -11.58
CA THR A 51 26.73 -0.53 -12.86
C THR A 51 25.58 -1.52 -12.68
N VAL A 52 25.63 -2.31 -11.60
CA VAL A 52 24.57 -3.27 -11.28
C VAL A 52 23.33 -2.55 -10.78
N ALA A 53 23.49 -1.53 -9.92
CA ALA A 53 22.39 -0.71 -9.43
C ALA A 53 21.61 -0.07 -10.59
N ARG A 54 22.30 0.57 -11.55
CA ARG A 54 21.67 1.19 -12.73
C ARG A 54 20.94 0.17 -13.61
N LYS A 55 21.47 -1.06 -13.74
CA LYS A 55 20.79 -2.15 -14.47
C LYS A 55 19.52 -2.61 -13.76
N ILE A 56 19.57 -2.75 -12.43
CA ILE A 56 18.39 -3.11 -11.62
C ILE A 56 17.32 -2.03 -11.70
N GLU A 57 17.69 -0.75 -11.60
CA GLU A 57 16.76 0.37 -11.77
C GLU A 57 16.06 0.31 -13.12
N LYS A 58 16.81 0.12 -14.21
CA LYS A 58 16.23 0.00 -15.55
C LYS A 58 15.31 -1.21 -15.68
N ALA A 59 15.69 -2.37 -15.14
CA ALA A 59 14.87 -3.58 -15.18
C ALA A 59 13.59 -3.43 -14.34
N ALA A 60 13.65 -2.73 -13.22
CA ALA A 60 12.53 -2.43 -12.35
C ALA A 60 11.72 -1.19 -12.78
N ASN A 61 12.07 -0.56 -13.91
CA ASN A 61 11.46 0.68 -14.39
C ASN A 61 11.48 1.82 -13.33
N LYS A 62 12.59 1.94 -12.61
CA LYS A 62 12.82 3.01 -11.63
C LYS A 62 13.71 4.11 -12.23
N PRO A 63 13.60 5.36 -11.77
CA PRO A 63 14.50 6.43 -12.20
C PRO A 63 15.95 6.14 -11.78
N SER A 64 16.91 6.75 -12.47
CA SER A 64 18.33 6.62 -12.11
C SER A 64 18.58 7.10 -10.68
N ASN A 65 19.46 6.41 -9.96
CA ASN A 65 19.80 6.64 -8.55
C ASN A 65 18.70 6.26 -7.54
N TRP A 66 17.56 5.71 -7.98
CA TRP A 66 16.49 5.29 -7.07
C TRP A 66 16.96 4.28 -6.02
N LEU A 67 17.86 3.34 -6.38
CA LEU A 67 18.40 2.35 -5.44
C LEU A 67 19.33 2.95 -4.38
N ASP A 68 19.81 4.18 -4.57
CA ASP A 68 20.79 4.84 -3.70
C ASP A 68 20.14 5.72 -2.63
N VAL A 69 18.84 5.97 -2.75
CA VAL A 69 18.06 6.80 -1.84
C VAL A 69 17.46 5.93 -0.74
N ASP A 70 17.60 6.34 0.53
CA ASP A 70 16.95 5.65 1.65
C ASP A 70 15.46 5.98 1.70
N HIS A 71 14.61 5.05 1.24
CA HIS A 71 13.15 5.22 1.24
C HIS A 71 12.49 4.86 2.57
N SER A 72 13.26 4.45 3.60
CA SER A 72 12.69 4.09 4.91
C SER A 72 12.07 5.25 5.68
N LEU A 73 12.39 6.50 5.30
CA LEU A 73 11.77 7.72 5.84
C LEU A 73 10.74 8.36 4.89
N SER A 74 10.74 7.97 3.62
CA SER A 74 9.80 8.49 2.60
C SER A 74 8.37 8.01 2.79
N ALA A 75 8.12 7.08 3.72
CA ALA A 75 6.75 6.77 4.20
C ALA A 75 6.09 7.98 4.91
N VAL A 76 6.85 8.99 5.31
CA VAL A 76 6.35 10.18 6.04
C VAL A 76 6.22 11.43 5.15
N ALA A 77 6.83 11.43 3.96
CA ALA A 77 6.87 12.60 3.08
C ALA A 77 6.46 12.24 1.64
N ILE A 78 5.21 11.83 1.47
CA ILE A 78 4.56 11.91 0.15
C ILE A 78 4.24 13.39 -0.07
N PRO A 79 4.74 14.03 -1.14
CA PRO A 79 4.39 15.39 -1.51
C PRO A 79 2.87 15.57 -1.45
N GLN A 80 2.47 16.76 -1.02
CA GLN A 80 1.08 17.19 -0.96
C GLN A 80 0.60 17.40 -2.40
N GLU A 81 0.41 16.31 -3.15
CA GLU A 81 -0.28 16.37 -4.44
C GLU A 81 -1.71 16.83 -4.15
N GLU A 82 -2.11 17.88 -4.85
CA GLU A 82 -3.46 18.43 -4.85
C GLU A 82 -4.47 17.31 -4.98
N ILE A 83 -5.58 17.44 -4.25
CA ILE A 83 -6.72 16.51 -4.28
C ILE A 83 -7.32 16.57 -5.68
N THR A 84 -6.71 15.87 -6.62
CA THR A 84 -7.36 15.48 -7.86
C THR A 84 -8.21 14.27 -7.52
N ALA A 85 -9.40 14.20 -8.11
CA ALA A 85 -10.18 12.97 -8.09
C ALA A 85 -9.36 11.89 -8.81
N SER A 86 -8.48 11.21 -8.09
CA SER A 86 -7.81 10.03 -8.63
C SER A 86 -8.91 9.09 -9.08
N ASP A 87 -8.76 8.49 -10.26
CA ASP A 87 -9.66 7.45 -10.73
C ASP A 87 -9.96 6.48 -9.58
N ILE A 88 -11.24 6.24 -9.30
CA ILE A 88 -11.71 5.51 -8.11
C ILE A 88 -11.01 4.14 -7.99
N GLY A 89 -10.64 3.54 -9.13
CA GLY A 89 -9.85 2.32 -9.17
C GLY A 89 -8.41 2.48 -8.65
N GLN A 90 -7.73 3.60 -8.94
CA GLN A 90 -6.41 3.91 -8.38
C GLN A 90 -6.47 4.11 -6.87
N LEU A 91 -7.51 4.78 -6.37
CA LEU A 91 -7.72 4.95 -4.94
C LEU A 91 -7.92 3.60 -4.24
N ALA A 92 -8.78 2.75 -4.82
CA ALA A 92 -9.03 1.41 -4.30
C ALA A 92 -7.77 0.54 -4.31
N ALA A 93 -6.96 0.63 -5.36
CA ALA A 93 -5.68 -0.06 -5.48
C ALA A 93 -4.69 0.39 -4.39
N HIS A 94 -4.51 1.71 -4.24
CA HIS A 94 -3.62 2.29 -3.23
C HIS A 94 -4.03 1.90 -1.81
N ASN A 95 -5.33 1.99 -1.50
CA ASN A 95 -5.85 1.61 -0.19
C ASN A 95 -5.66 0.11 0.08
N LEU A 96 -5.92 -0.75 -0.92
CA LEU A 96 -5.71 -2.18 -0.80
C LEU A 96 -4.23 -2.51 -0.55
N GLU A 97 -3.33 -1.85 -1.26
CA GLU A 97 -1.89 -2.04 -1.07
C GLU A 97 -1.47 -1.65 0.36
N ALA A 98 -1.94 -0.51 0.86
CA ALA A 98 -1.69 -0.08 2.23
C ALA A 98 -2.23 -1.08 3.26
N TRP A 99 -3.39 -1.70 3.03
CA TRP A 99 -3.94 -2.70 3.95
C TRP A 99 -3.11 -3.98 3.95
N MET A 100 -2.65 -4.42 2.78
CA MET A 100 -1.75 -5.58 2.66
C MET A 100 -0.40 -5.32 3.34
N GLN A 101 0.19 -4.13 3.18
CA GLN A 101 1.47 -3.78 3.82
C GLN A 101 1.38 -3.79 5.35
N ASN A 102 0.23 -3.37 5.90
CA ASN A 102 0.03 -3.27 7.35
C ASN A 102 -0.52 -4.57 7.99
N ASN A 103 -0.76 -5.63 7.22
CA ASN A 103 -1.32 -6.89 7.72
C ASN A 103 -0.39 -8.07 7.40
N ARG A 104 0.22 -8.67 8.43
CA ARG A 104 1.17 -9.81 8.27
C ARG A 104 0.52 -11.07 7.69
N ASP A 105 -0.75 -11.30 8.01
CA ASP A 105 -1.49 -12.50 7.61
C ASP A 105 -2.02 -12.41 6.18
N LEU A 106 -2.23 -11.19 5.68
CA LEU A 106 -2.72 -10.90 4.33
C LEU A 106 -1.70 -10.10 3.48
N SER A 107 -0.43 -10.24 3.82
CA SER A 107 0.67 -9.43 3.27
C SER A 107 1.00 -9.66 1.79
N SER A 108 0.33 -10.60 1.12
CA SER A 108 0.59 -10.93 -0.28
C SER A 108 -0.69 -11.29 -1.02
N GLN A 109 -0.70 -11.06 -2.33
CA GLN A 109 -1.88 -11.33 -3.16
C GLN A 109 -2.33 -12.80 -3.07
N GLY A 110 -1.38 -13.74 -2.93
CA GLY A 110 -1.70 -15.16 -2.77
C GLY A 110 -2.35 -15.50 -1.43
N LYS A 111 -1.92 -14.86 -0.33
CA LYS A 111 -2.57 -14.98 0.99
C LYS A 111 -3.97 -14.38 0.95
N LEU A 112 -4.09 -13.18 0.39
CA LEU A 112 -5.36 -12.49 0.24
C LEU A 112 -6.33 -13.26 -0.64
N SER A 113 -5.86 -13.86 -1.74
CA SER A 113 -6.69 -14.69 -2.62
C SER A 113 -7.32 -15.87 -1.88
N LYS A 114 -6.53 -16.57 -1.04
CA LYS A 114 -7.03 -17.68 -0.22
C LYS A 114 -8.04 -17.22 0.82
N ALA A 115 -7.81 -16.07 1.45
CA ALA A 115 -8.68 -15.56 2.52
C ALA A 115 -10.00 -14.95 2.00
N SER A 116 -9.95 -14.25 0.86
CA SER A 116 -11.12 -13.59 0.27
C SER A 116 -11.93 -14.47 -0.68
N GLY A 117 -11.37 -15.60 -1.13
CA GLY A 117 -11.96 -16.42 -2.19
C GLY A 117 -11.89 -15.79 -3.58
N VAL A 118 -11.28 -14.60 -3.72
CA VAL A 118 -11.10 -13.91 -5.00
C VAL A 118 -9.83 -14.44 -5.68
N ALA A 119 -9.91 -14.72 -6.98
CA ALA A 119 -8.76 -15.19 -7.75
C ALA A 119 -7.60 -14.18 -7.71
N GLN A 120 -6.37 -14.67 -7.51
CA GLN A 120 -5.18 -13.83 -7.43
C GLN A 120 -4.99 -12.94 -8.67
N ALA A 121 -5.32 -13.44 -9.87
CA ALA A 121 -5.27 -12.64 -11.10
C ALA A 121 -6.24 -11.44 -11.09
N THR A 122 -7.37 -11.55 -10.38
CA THR A 122 -8.32 -10.44 -10.21
C THR A 122 -7.79 -9.41 -9.22
N ILE A 123 -7.17 -9.85 -8.12
CA ILE A 123 -6.49 -8.96 -7.16
C ILE A 123 -5.34 -8.20 -7.85
N ASN A 124 -4.55 -8.87 -8.68
CA ASN A 124 -3.48 -8.23 -9.44
C ASN A 124 -4.00 -7.17 -10.41
N ARG A 125 -5.07 -7.49 -11.16
CA ARG A 125 -5.74 -6.53 -12.06
C ARG A 125 -6.30 -5.32 -11.32
N MET A 126 -6.84 -5.51 -10.12
CA MET A 126 -7.28 -4.43 -9.24
C MET A 126 -6.11 -3.54 -8.81
N LEU A 127 -5.02 -4.12 -8.30
CA LEU A 127 -3.85 -3.36 -7.84
C LEU A 127 -3.18 -2.57 -8.96
N ASN A 128 -3.20 -3.09 -10.19
CA ASN A 128 -2.66 -2.41 -11.36
C ASN A 128 -3.63 -1.42 -12.01
N ASN A 129 -4.85 -1.26 -11.47
CA ASN A 129 -5.93 -0.49 -12.07
C ASN A 129 -6.21 -0.86 -13.54
N GLU A 130 -6.11 -2.15 -13.89
CA GLU A 130 -6.29 -2.64 -15.27
C GLU A 130 -7.78 -2.83 -15.62
N VAL A 131 -8.64 -3.04 -14.62
CA VAL A 131 -10.07 -3.35 -14.81
C VAL A 131 -10.90 -2.73 -13.69
N SER A 132 -12.10 -2.26 -14.03
CA SER A 132 -13.11 -1.87 -13.03
C SER A 132 -13.54 -3.08 -12.22
N VAL A 133 -13.36 -3.01 -10.89
CA VAL A 133 -13.65 -4.11 -9.97
C VAL A 133 -15.13 -4.06 -9.57
N SER A 134 -15.79 -5.22 -9.58
CA SER A 134 -17.17 -5.30 -9.10
C SER A 134 -17.27 -5.05 -7.58
N ILE A 135 -18.40 -4.46 -7.16
CA ILE A 135 -18.67 -4.16 -5.74
C ILE A 135 -18.62 -5.43 -4.87
N SER A 136 -19.07 -6.58 -5.40
CA SER A 136 -19.00 -7.86 -4.69
C SER A 136 -17.56 -8.33 -4.48
N THR A 137 -16.67 -8.11 -5.46
CA THR A 137 -15.24 -8.42 -5.31
C THR A 137 -14.58 -7.48 -4.29
N LEU A 138 -14.95 -6.20 -4.32
CA LEU A 138 -14.49 -5.20 -3.36
C LEU A 138 -14.87 -5.57 -1.91
N GLU A 139 -16.12 -5.97 -1.68
CA GLU A 139 -16.61 -6.40 -0.37
C GLU A 139 -15.95 -7.72 0.08
N ALA A 140 -15.76 -8.69 -0.82
CA ALA A 140 -15.10 -9.96 -0.50
C ALA A 140 -13.64 -9.76 -0.07
N ILE A 141 -12.91 -8.90 -0.78
CA ILE A 141 -11.54 -8.52 -0.42
C ILE A 141 -11.52 -7.83 0.94
N ALA A 142 -12.37 -6.82 1.16
CA ALA A 142 -12.39 -6.07 2.41
C ALA A 142 -12.79 -6.93 3.62
N SER A 143 -13.74 -7.84 3.43
CA SER A 143 -14.19 -8.76 4.47
C SER A 143 -13.07 -9.67 4.97
N ALA A 144 -12.11 -10.05 4.11
CA ALA A 144 -10.94 -10.81 4.53
C ALA A 144 -10.07 -10.05 5.56
N PHE A 145 -10.05 -8.71 5.50
CA PHE A 145 -9.39 -7.86 6.48
C PHE A 145 -10.26 -7.54 7.70
N GLY A 146 -11.50 -8.05 7.77
CA GLY A 146 -12.48 -7.63 8.78
C GLY A 146 -13.00 -6.20 8.58
N ARG A 147 -12.93 -5.68 7.35
CA ARG A 147 -13.30 -4.31 6.97
C ARG A 147 -14.44 -4.32 5.94
N ARG A 148 -14.94 -3.14 5.58
CA ARG A 148 -16.01 -2.96 4.58
C ARG A 148 -15.47 -2.50 3.24
N GLY A 149 -16.11 -2.91 2.15
CA GLY A 149 -15.69 -2.60 0.79
C GLY A 149 -15.62 -1.10 0.51
N TYR A 150 -16.61 -0.33 0.98
CA TYR A 150 -16.64 1.11 0.78
C TYR A 150 -15.40 1.84 1.35
N GLU A 151 -14.72 1.28 2.35
CA GLU A 151 -13.52 1.88 2.93
C GLU A 151 -12.34 1.89 1.95
N LEU A 152 -12.33 1.01 0.95
CA LEU A 152 -11.35 1.05 -0.13
C LEU A 152 -11.55 2.27 -1.03
N LEU A 153 -12.74 2.88 -1.01
CA LEU A 153 -13.10 4.02 -1.85
C LEU A 153 -13.00 5.37 -1.12
N ILE A 154 -12.56 5.37 0.15
CA ILE A 154 -12.37 6.59 0.93
C ILE A 154 -10.92 7.06 0.78
N HIS A 155 -10.71 8.34 0.46
CA HIS A 155 -9.37 8.88 0.36
C HIS A 155 -8.72 8.95 1.76
N PRO A 156 -7.47 8.45 1.97
CA PRO A 156 -6.82 8.46 3.29
C PRO A 156 -6.66 9.85 3.90
N ARG A 157 -6.65 10.89 3.07
CA ARG A 157 -6.58 12.30 3.47
C ARG A 157 -7.88 13.05 3.22
N ASP A 158 -9.01 12.36 3.13
CA ASP A 158 -10.32 13.01 3.02
C ASP A 158 -10.58 13.86 4.27
N PRO A 159 -10.70 15.20 4.14
CA PRO A 159 -10.94 16.08 5.29
C PRO A 159 -12.27 15.80 5.99
N ALA A 160 -13.23 15.15 5.32
CA ALA A 160 -14.50 14.75 5.92
C ALA A 160 -14.41 13.42 6.70
N THR A 161 -13.27 12.73 6.65
CA THR A 161 -13.09 11.43 7.33
C THR A 161 -12.46 11.61 8.71
N ILE A 162 -13.17 11.14 9.75
CA ILE A 162 -12.64 11.06 11.12
C ILE A 162 -11.89 9.72 11.28
N HIS A 163 -10.64 9.77 11.77
CA HIS A 163 -9.86 8.58 12.06
C HIS A 163 -10.17 8.04 13.47
N TYR A 164 -10.69 6.82 13.56
CA TYR A 164 -10.98 6.14 14.82
C TYR A 164 -10.98 4.61 14.64
N ASP A 165 -10.89 3.87 15.74
CA ASP A 165 -11.02 2.40 15.73
C ASP A 165 -12.48 1.98 15.52
N ARG A 166 -12.81 1.65 14.26
CA ARG A 166 -14.16 1.26 13.84
C ARG A 166 -14.66 -0.02 14.52
N ALA A 167 -13.77 -0.98 14.79
CA ALA A 167 -14.15 -2.22 15.44
C ALA A 167 -14.59 -1.96 16.89
N ARG A 168 -13.85 -1.13 17.61
CA ARG A 168 -14.24 -0.70 18.96
C ARG A 168 -15.50 0.16 18.95
N TYR A 169 -15.62 1.07 17.99
CA TYR A 169 -16.82 1.91 17.84
C TYR A 169 -18.08 1.07 17.59
N ALA A 170 -18.00 0.03 16.75
CA ALA A 170 -19.11 -0.86 16.47
C ALA A 170 -19.63 -1.58 17.73
N LEU A 171 -18.73 -1.87 18.69
CA LEU A 171 -19.04 -2.52 19.97
C LEU A 171 -19.65 -1.58 21.03
N LEU A 172 -19.67 -0.26 20.78
CA LEU A 172 -20.24 0.69 21.75
C LEU A 172 -21.77 0.55 21.86
N PRO A 173 -22.34 0.76 23.05
CA PRO A 173 -23.78 0.91 23.21
C PRO A 173 -24.32 2.08 22.39
N GLU A 174 -25.57 1.98 21.95
CA GLU A 174 -26.20 3.02 21.13
C GLU A 174 -26.19 4.40 21.82
N SER A 175 -26.38 4.40 23.15
CA SER A 175 -26.30 5.62 23.97
C SER A 175 -24.94 6.33 23.91
N GLU A 176 -23.84 5.58 23.78
CA GLU A 176 -22.50 6.16 23.66
C GLU A 176 -22.24 6.67 22.23
N LYS A 177 -22.76 5.98 21.21
CA LYS A 177 -22.71 6.44 19.82
C LYS A 177 -23.45 7.78 19.67
N SER A 178 -24.65 7.91 20.24
CA SER A 178 -25.43 9.16 20.20
C SER A 178 -24.72 10.32 20.89
N LYS A 179 -23.95 10.07 21.96
CA LYS A 179 -23.12 11.12 22.61
C LYS A 179 -22.02 11.62 21.68
N ILE A 180 -21.37 10.71 20.96
CA ILE A 180 -20.31 11.05 20.01
C ILE A 180 -20.90 11.89 18.86
N GLU A 181 -22.03 11.45 18.30
CA GLU A 181 -22.74 12.19 17.24
C GLU A 181 -23.14 13.60 17.71
N SER A 182 -23.77 13.70 18.90
CA SER A 182 -24.19 14.99 19.47
C SER A 182 -23.01 15.95 19.69
N TYR A 183 -21.85 15.42 20.08
CA TYR A 183 -20.65 16.22 20.28
C TYR A 183 -20.06 16.72 18.96
N VAL A 184 -20.03 15.87 17.92
CA VAL A 184 -19.59 16.27 16.58
C VAL A 184 -20.48 17.42 16.07
N ASP A 185 -21.80 17.27 16.16
CA ASP A 185 -22.74 18.32 15.75
C ASP A 185 -22.54 19.62 16.53
N PHE A 186 -22.38 19.52 17.85
CA PHE A 186 -22.11 20.67 18.70
C PHE A 186 -20.83 21.42 18.27
N VAL A 187 -19.73 20.70 18.02
CA VAL A 187 -18.46 21.29 17.58
C VAL A 187 -18.60 21.97 16.21
N ILE A 188 -19.34 21.36 15.28
CA ILE A 188 -19.60 21.94 13.96
C ILE A 188 -20.38 23.26 14.11
N VAL A 189 -21.47 23.27 14.89
CA VAL A 189 -22.30 24.47 15.11
C VAL A 189 -21.52 25.57 15.85
N GLN A 190 -20.71 25.22 16.84
CA GLN A 190 -19.91 26.18 17.60
C GLN A 190 -18.89 26.92 16.71
N ASN A 191 -18.21 26.19 15.83
CA ASN A 191 -17.22 26.78 14.92
C ASN A 191 -17.88 27.53 13.76
N GLY A 192 -19.06 27.09 13.30
CA GLY A 192 -19.85 27.83 12.30
C GLY A 192 -20.29 29.21 12.80
N LYS A 193 -20.72 29.31 14.06
CA LYS A 193 -21.10 30.60 14.70
C LYS A 193 -19.93 31.54 14.97
N SER A 194 -18.70 31.04 14.94
CA SER A 194 -17.49 31.85 15.17
C SER A 194 -16.90 32.40 13.87
N GLN A 195 -17.46 32.03 12.71
CA GLN A 195 -17.03 32.46 11.38
C GLN A 195 -18.02 33.43 10.69
N GLU A 196 -19.15 33.76 11.33
CA GLU A 196 -20.03 34.89 11.00
C GLU A 196 -19.69 36.11 11.85
#